data_AF-A0A196NBY6-F1
#
_entry.id   AF-A0A196NBY6-F1
#
_cell.length_a   1.000
_cell.length_b   1.000
_cell.length_c   1.000
_cell.angle_alpha   90.00
_cell.angle_beta   90.00
_cell.angle_gamma   90.00
#
_symmetry.space_group_name_H-M   'P 1'
#
loop_
_entity.id
_entity.type
_entity.pdbx_description
1 polymer ?
#
loop_
_entity_poly.entity_id
_entity_poly.type
_entity_poly.pdbx_seq_one_letter_code
_entity_poly.pdbx_strand_id
1 'polypeptide(L)'
;MSCWHGGVMDVRLPGITAEGETARSLGPAATGILTVVGPFHVEVVADALQALVVERIVPLRTDAVSIEAKFVLAQPWNHDRMIRAVQLRQREIAAGPIRVSRVVIPNLPDHYIVGEGVHRSFAARQRGDLVIDAMVTATLHVAPEQFCVVGDTLMRCTCDGTFPVSPSGSAARPVSREAARLSRDVIHVLAALGCAVYPESQYGVVSQGFCPCFKVVGL
;
A
#
# COMPACT_ATOMS: atom_id res chain seq x y z
N MET A 1 15.30 4.23 1.48
CA MET A 1 14.71 3.81 0.19
C MET A 1 15.08 2.40 -0.29
N SER A 2 16.16 1.77 0.24
CA SER A 2 16.58 0.43 -0.22
C SER A 2 15.56 -0.68 0.03
N CYS A 3 14.79 -0.60 1.13
CA CYS A 3 13.76 -1.60 1.44
C CYS A 3 12.65 -1.69 0.38
N TRP A 4 12.24 -0.55 -0.20
CA TRP A 4 11.22 -0.49 -1.26
C TRP A 4 11.64 -1.23 -2.54
N HIS A 5 12.95 -1.35 -2.78
CA HIS A 5 13.49 -2.10 -3.92
C HIS A 5 13.61 -3.60 -3.64
N GLY A 6 13.68 -3.99 -2.36
CA GLY A 6 13.75 -5.39 -1.92
C GLY A 6 12.42 -6.13 -2.09
N GLY A 7 11.30 -5.40 -2.08
CA GLY A 7 9.97 -5.97 -2.21
C GLY A 7 9.44 -6.60 -0.92
N VAL A 8 8.49 -7.49 -1.09
CA VAL A 8 7.70 -8.15 -0.06
C VAL A 8 8.38 -9.42 0.44
N MET A 9 8.36 -9.63 1.76
CA MET A 9 8.83 -10.84 2.42
C MET A 9 7.74 -11.40 3.36
N ASP A 10 7.64 -12.72 3.45
CA ASP A 10 6.71 -13.41 4.34
C ASP A 10 7.45 -13.94 5.59
N VAL A 11 7.05 -13.49 6.78
CA VAL A 11 7.61 -13.87 8.08
C VAL A 11 6.67 -14.86 8.76
N ARG A 12 7.22 -15.96 9.29
CA ARG A 12 6.47 -16.97 10.05
C ARG A 12 6.38 -16.56 11.51
N LEU A 13 5.16 -16.54 12.04
CA LEU A 13 4.87 -16.25 13.45
C LEU A 13 4.26 -17.48 14.13
N PRO A 14 4.37 -17.61 15.46
CA PRO A 14 3.52 -18.53 16.21
C PRO A 14 2.05 -18.13 15.99
N GLY A 15 1.31 -18.93 15.22
CA GLY A 15 -0.08 -18.62 14.87
C GLY A 15 -1.08 -19.06 15.95
N ILE A 16 -2.26 -18.44 15.94
CA ILE A 16 -3.43 -18.89 16.68
C ILE A 16 -4.45 -19.38 15.64
N THR A 17 -4.86 -20.63 15.73
CA THR A 17 -5.89 -21.17 14.82
C THR A 17 -7.23 -20.52 15.14
N ALA A 18 -7.75 -19.74 14.20
CA ALA A 18 -9.09 -19.18 14.24
C ALA A 18 -9.79 -19.42 12.90
N GLU A 19 -11.05 -19.84 12.97
CA GLU A 19 -11.83 -20.30 11.81
C GLU A 19 -12.76 -19.20 11.25
N GLY A 20 -13.09 -19.27 9.96
CA GLY A 20 -14.18 -18.46 9.37
C GLY A 20 -13.84 -17.01 8.98
N GLU A 21 -14.86 -16.15 8.91
CA GLU A 21 -14.73 -14.73 8.51
C GLU A 21 -14.20 -13.82 9.63
N THR A 22 -14.33 -14.24 10.89
CA THR A 22 -13.67 -13.65 12.06
C THR A 22 -12.14 -13.69 11.94
N ALA A 23 -11.59 -14.55 11.06
CA ALA A 23 -10.16 -14.57 10.74
C ALA A 23 -9.67 -13.27 10.08
N ARG A 24 -10.53 -12.53 9.37
CA ARG A 24 -10.10 -11.30 8.67
C ARG A 24 -9.69 -10.20 9.64
N SER A 25 -10.38 -10.06 10.77
CA SER A 25 -10.00 -9.11 11.82
C SER A 25 -8.79 -9.58 12.64
N LEU A 26 -8.49 -10.88 12.62
CA LEU A 26 -7.30 -11.46 13.25
C LEU A 26 -6.04 -11.36 12.38
N GLY A 27 -6.20 -11.16 11.07
CA GLY A 27 -5.11 -10.84 10.14
C GLY A 27 -3.96 -11.86 10.20
N PRO A 28 -2.70 -11.42 10.41
CA PRO A 28 -1.54 -12.31 10.53
C PRO A 28 -1.68 -13.40 11.60
N ALA A 29 -2.41 -13.13 12.68
CA ALA A 29 -2.56 -14.08 13.79
C ALA A 29 -3.33 -15.34 13.36
N ALA A 30 -4.31 -15.19 12.45
CA ALA A 30 -5.10 -16.30 11.95
C ALA A 30 -4.32 -17.25 11.03
N THR A 31 -3.29 -16.74 10.34
CA THR A 31 -2.51 -17.52 9.37
C THR A 31 -1.14 -17.94 9.90
N GLY A 32 -0.63 -17.28 10.95
CA GLY A 32 0.76 -17.41 11.38
C GLY A 32 1.75 -16.80 10.36
N ILE A 33 1.26 -15.91 9.49
CA ILE A 33 2.06 -15.26 8.45
C ILE A 33 1.93 -13.76 8.58
N LEU A 34 3.07 -13.08 8.70
CA LEU A 34 3.15 -11.63 8.59
C LEU A 34 3.92 -11.27 7.33
N THR A 35 3.24 -10.62 6.39
CA THR A 35 3.84 -10.16 5.14
C THR A 35 4.32 -8.72 5.30
N VAL A 36 5.58 -8.43 4.98
CA VAL A 36 6.23 -7.13 5.22
C VAL A 36 6.97 -6.58 4.01
N VAL A 37 7.18 -5.26 3.98
CA VAL A 37 8.12 -4.56 3.09
C VAL A 37 9.12 -3.81 3.95
N GLY A 38 10.36 -4.30 4.00
CA GLY A 38 11.32 -3.84 5.02
C GLY A 38 10.77 -4.04 6.44
N PRO A 39 10.67 -2.98 7.27
CA PRO A 39 10.14 -3.07 8.62
C PRO A 39 8.60 -2.93 8.71
N PHE A 40 7.91 -2.72 7.58
CA PHE A 40 6.49 -2.34 7.59
C PHE A 40 5.57 -3.48 7.21
N HIS A 41 4.43 -3.61 7.89
CA HIS A 41 3.37 -4.54 7.51
C HIS A 41 2.75 -4.13 6.17
N VAL A 42 2.53 -5.11 5.29
CA VAL A 42 2.15 -4.86 3.90
C VAL A 42 0.78 -4.17 3.74
N GLU A 43 -0.15 -4.39 4.68
CA GLU A 43 -1.46 -3.72 4.65
C GLU A 43 -1.33 -2.24 4.99
N VAL A 44 -0.54 -1.90 6.01
CA VAL A 44 -0.22 -0.50 6.35
C VAL A 44 0.48 0.20 5.18
N VAL A 45 1.36 -0.52 4.47
CA VAL A 45 1.99 -0.02 3.25
C VAL A 45 0.97 0.26 2.15
N ALA A 46 0.05 -0.68 1.90
CA ALA A 46 -0.99 -0.51 0.89
C ALA A 46 -1.92 0.67 1.22
N ASP A 47 -2.25 0.89 2.50
CA ASP A 47 -3.06 2.03 2.95
C ASP A 47 -2.30 3.35 2.78
N ALA A 48 -1.02 3.40 3.15
CA ALA A 48 -0.19 4.58 2.97
C ALA A 48 -0.03 4.97 1.50
N LEU A 49 0.16 3.99 0.62
CA LEU A 49 0.24 4.23 -0.83
C LEU A 49 -1.08 4.75 -1.41
N GLN A 50 -2.21 4.19 -0.96
CA GLN A 50 -3.53 4.68 -1.37
C GLN A 50 -3.80 6.11 -0.92
N ALA A 51 -3.32 6.49 0.27
CA ALA A 51 -3.46 7.83 0.82
C ALA A 51 -2.70 8.91 0.00
N LEU A 52 -1.66 8.52 -0.73
CA LEU A 52 -0.83 9.43 -1.54
C LEU A 52 -1.19 9.46 -3.03
N VAL A 53 -2.32 8.87 -3.42
CA VAL A 53 -2.74 8.83 -4.82
C VAL A 53 -3.14 10.22 -5.30
N VAL A 54 -2.43 10.72 -6.31
CA VAL A 54 -2.72 12.00 -6.97
C VAL A 54 -3.55 11.82 -8.23
N GLU A 55 -3.45 10.66 -8.88
CA GLU A 55 -4.18 10.32 -10.09
C GLU A 55 -4.51 8.83 -10.12
N ARG A 56 -5.74 8.50 -10.53
CA ARG A 56 -6.22 7.14 -10.72
C ARG A 56 -6.70 6.96 -12.15
N ILE A 57 -6.05 6.07 -12.89
CA ILE A 57 -6.39 5.72 -14.26
C ILE A 57 -7.04 4.34 -14.27
N VAL A 58 -8.27 4.25 -14.78
CA VAL A 58 -8.98 2.96 -14.95
C VAL A 58 -8.89 2.58 -16.42
N PRO A 59 -8.28 1.44 -16.76
CA PRO A 59 -8.11 1.03 -18.15
C PRO A 59 -9.45 0.57 -18.74
N LEU A 60 -9.64 0.86 -20.04
CA LEU A 60 -10.84 0.45 -20.80
C LEU A 60 -10.91 -1.07 -21.04
N ARG A 61 -9.75 -1.75 -21.04
CA ARG A 61 -9.62 -3.20 -21.17
C ARG A 61 -8.59 -3.70 -20.16
N THR A 62 -8.83 -4.90 -19.63
CA THR A 62 -7.96 -5.53 -18.65
C THR A 62 -7.50 -6.88 -19.19
N ASP A 63 -6.35 -6.88 -19.84
CA ASP A 63 -5.68 -8.11 -20.27
C ASP A 63 -4.81 -8.65 -19.14
N ALA A 64 -4.56 -9.96 -19.16
CA ALA A 64 -3.64 -10.59 -18.22
C ALA A 64 -2.19 -10.19 -18.57
N VAL A 65 -1.44 -9.77 -17.56
CA VAL A 65 -0.03 -9.41 -17.66
C VAL A 65 0.75 -10.15 -16.57
N SER A 66 2.01 -10.51 -16.84
CA SER A 66 2.87 -11.10 -15.83
C SER A 66 3.58 -10.00 -15.04
N ILE A 67 3.44 -10.02 -13.72
CA ILE A 67 4.04 -9.05 -12.80
C ILE A 67 4.98 -9.75 -11.82
N GLU A 68 5.99 -9.04 -11.31
CA GLU A 68 6.94 -9.58 -10.34
C GLU A 68 6.26 -9.88 -9.00
N ALA A 69 6.32 -11.13 -8.56
CA ALA A 69 5.65 -11.62 -7.36
C ALA A 69 6.07 -10.87 -6.08
N LYS A 70 7.35 -10.48 -6.01
CA LYS A 70 7.92 -9.76 -4.86
C LYS A 70 7.39 -8.33 -4.71
N PHE A 71 6.74 -7.74 -5.72
CA PHE A 71 6.13 -6.41 -5.58
C PHE A 71 4.60 -6.46 -5.39
N VAL A 72 4.05 -7.66 -5.19
CA VAL A 72 2.62 -7.87 -4.93
C VAL A 72 2.33 -7.77 -3.44
N LEU A 73 1.65 -6.69 -3.06
CA LEU A 73 1.24 -6.36 -1.69
C LEU A 73 0.03 -7.21 -1.30
N ALA A 74 0.27 -8.32 -0.59
CA ALA A 74 -0.77 -9.28 -0.24
C ALA A 74 -0.50 -9.98 1.10
N GLN A 75 -1.36 -9.74 2.09
CA GLN A 75 -1.38 -10.41 3.39
C GLN A 75 -2.45 -11.53 3.40
N PRO A 76 -2.08 -12.82 3.51
CA PRO A 76 -3.08 -13.86 3.71
C PRO A 76 -3.76 -13.69 5.08
N TRP A 77 -5.10 -13.72 5.09
CA TRP A 77 -5.92 -13.44 6.29
C TRP A 77 -6.82 -14.62 6.72
N ASN A 78 -6.88 -15.69 5.93
CA ASN A 78 -7.71 -16.86 6.20
C ASN A 78 -6.87 -18.12 5.99
N HIS A 79 -6.79 -18.95 7.02
CA HIS A 79 -5.93 -20.12 7.06
C HIS A 79 -6.31 -21.15 5.99
N ASP A 80 -7.57 -21.58 5.95
CA ASP A 80 -8.02 -22.64 5.04
C ASP A 80 -7.88 -22.24 3.57
N ARG A 81 -8.24 -20.99 3.25
CA ARG A 81 -8.05 -20.45 1.89
C ARG A 81 -6.58 -20.34 1.52
N MET A 82 -5.72 -19.98 2.46
CA MET A 82 -4.27 -19.95 2.28
C MET A 82 -3.72 -21.36 2.00
N ILE A 83 -4.03 -22.33 2.85
CA ILE A 83 -3.59 -23.73 2.68
C ILE A 83 -4.11 -24.31 1.37
N ARG A 84 -5.38 -24.09 1.05
CA ARG A 84 -5.97 -24.53 -0.22
C ARG A 84 -5.25 -23.90 -1.42
N ALA A 85 -4.96 -22.60 -1.38
CA ALA A 85 -4.24 -21.93 -2.47
C ALA A 85 -2.82 -22.51 -2.66
N VAL A 86 -2.11 -22.80 -1.55
CA VAL A 86 -0.79 -23.47 -1.59
C VAL A 86 -0.90 -24.86 -2.21
N GLN A 87 -1.87 -25.67 -1.77
CA GLN A 87 -2.08 -27.02 -2.31
C GLN A 87 -2.41 -27.01 -3.81
N LEU A 88 -3.31 -26.11 -4.24
CA LEU A 88 -3.66 -25.95 -5.65
C LEU A 88 -2.43 -25.56 -6.48
N ARG A 89 -1.62 -24.62 -5.98
CA ARG A 89 -0.42 -24.15 -6.68
C ARG A 89 0.67 -25.22 -6.74
N GLN A 90 0.85 -26.03 -5.68
CA GLN A 90 1.77 -27.18 -5.67
C GLN A 90 1.39 -28.26 -6.67
N ARG A 91 0.08 -28.48 -6.88
CA ARG A 91 -0.44 -29.41 -7.89
C ARG A 91 -0.52 -28.81 -9.30
N GLU A 92 0.03 -27.61 -9.48
CA GLU A 92 0.04 -26.88 -10.77
C GLU A 92 -1.36 -26.64 -11.36
N ILE A 93 -2.38 -26.59 -10.50
CA ILE A 93 -3.75 -26.31 -10.94
C ILE A 93 -3.87 -24.82 -11.24
N ALA A 94 -4.24 -24.49 -12.49
CA ALA A 94 -4.44 -23.11 -12.92
C ALA A 94 -5.54 -22.44 -12.09
N ALA A 95 -5.23 -21.28 -11.50
CA ALA A 95 -6.12 -20.57 -10.59
C ALA A 95 -6.59 -19.20 -11.13
N GLY A 96 -6.32 -18.94 -12.42
CA GLY A 96 -6.59 -17.67 -13.10
C GLY A 96 -5.70 -16.52 -12.59
N PRO A 97 -5.75 -15.35 -13.26
CA PRO A 97 -4.99 -14.18 -12.84
C PRO A 97 -5.52 -13.60 -11.52
N ILE A 98 -4.66 -12.90 -10.79
CA ILE A 98 -5.06 -12.07 -9.64
C ILE A 98 -5.56 -10.70 -10.13
N ARG A 99 -6.39 -9.99 -9.36
CA ARG A 99 -6.80 -8.62 -9.69
C ARG A 99 -6.04 -7.63 -8.82
N VAL A 100 -5.39 -6.66 -9.45
CA VAL A 100 -4.50 -5.72 -8.75
C VAL A 100 -4.72 -4.29 -9.21
N SER A 101 -4.46 -3.34 -8.31
CA SER A 101 -4.17 -1.95 -8.69
C SER A 101 -2.66 -1.77 -8.74
N ARG A 102 -2.13 -1.32 -9.89
CA ARG A 102 -0.73 -0.96 -10.05
C ARG A 102 -0.48 0.38 -9.38
N VAL A 103 0.55 0.49 -8.56
CA VAL A 103 0.99 1.71 -7.89
C VAL A 103 2.30 2.14 -8.51
N VAL A 104 2.32 3.34 -9.08
CA VAL A 104 3.49 3.95 -9.72
C VAL A 104 3.99 5.07 -8.81
N ILE A 105 5.22 4.92 -8.33
CA ILE A 105 5.93 5.92 -7.53
C ILE A 105 7.19 6.30 -8.30
N PRO A 106 7.49 7.60 -8.50
CA PRO A 106 8.70 8.01 -9.21
C PRO A 106 9.96 7.35 -8.64
N ASN A 107 10.80 6.80 -9.52
CA ASN A 107 12.09 6.17 -9.20
C ASN A 107 12.02 4.91 -8.30
N LEU A 108 10.84 4.30 -8.12
CA LEU A 108 10.69 3.01 -7.44
C LEU A 108 10.08 1.97 -8.40
N PRO A 109 10.29 0.67 -8.13
CA PRO A 109 9.56 -0.38 -8.83
C PRO A 109 8.04 -0.24 -8.65
N ASP A 110 7.28 -0.68 -9.64
CA ASP A 110 5.82 -0.75 -9.51
C ASP A 110 5.43 -1.70 -8.39
N HIS A 111 4.55 -1.25 -7.52
CA HIS A 111 3.93 -2.09 -6.50
C HIS A 111 2.50 -2.44 -6.90
N TYR A 112 1.96 -3.54 -6.38
CA TYR A 112 0.64 -4.03 -6.79
C TYR A 112 -0.22 -4.32 -5.57
N ILE A 113 -1.29 -3.55 -5.38
CA ILE A 113 -2.26 -3.77 -4.30
C ILE A 113 -3.29 -4.79 -4.78
N VAL A 114 -3.42 -5.91 -4.07
CA VAL A 114 -4.32 -7.00 -4.48
C VAL A 114 -5.76 -6.72 -4.05
N GLY A 115 -6.67 -6.64 -5.02
CA GLY A 115 -8.11 -6.60 -4.79
C GLY A 115 -8.75 -7.99 -4.76
N GLU A 116 -8.23 -8.93 -5.57
CA GLU A 116 -8.70 -10.33 -5.62
C GLU A 116 -7.52 -11.29 -5.82
N GLY A 117 -7.52 -12.43 -5.14
CA GLY A 117 -6.45 -13.43 -5.27
C GLY A 117 -5.30 -13.27 -4.29
N VAL A 118 -5.54 -12.67 -3.12
CA VAL A 118 -4.55 -12.50 -2.03
C VAL A 118 -3.85 -13.81 -1.67
N HIS A 119 -4.62 -14.87 -1.41
CA HIS A 119 -4.04 -16.19 -1.07
C HIS A 119 -3.29 -16.83 -2.23
N ARG A 120 -3.70 -16.59 -3.48
CA ARG A 120 -2.99 -17.05 -4.68
C ARG A 120 -1.62 -16.36 -4.79
N SER A 121 -1.58 -15.06 -4.48
CA SER A 121 -0.35 -14.26 -4.48
C SER A 121 0.66 -14.80 -3.46
N PHE A 122 0.19 -15.07 -2.23
CA PHE A 122 1.00 -15.71 -1.19
C PHE A 122 1.49 -17.10 -1.62
N ALA A 123 0.60 -17.94 -2.16
CA ALA A 123 0.96 -19.29 -2.59
C ALA A 123 2.03 -19.31 -3.69
N ALA A 124 1.98 -18.37 -4.61
CA ALA A 124 3.00 -18.20 -5.65
C ALA A 124 4.36 -17.81 -5.05
N ARG A 125 4.40 -16.81 -4.14
CA ARG A 125 5.64 -16.45 -3.43
C ARG A 125 6.20 -17.62 -2.62
N GLN A 126 5.35 -18.35 -1.92
CA GLN A 126 5.75 -19.52 -1.12
C GLN A 126 6.35 -20.64 -1.98
N ARG A 127 5.92 -20.77 -3.24
CA ARG A 127 6.49 -21.71 -4.22
C ARG A 127 7.83 -21.21 -4.80
N GLY A 128 8.17 -19.94 -4.62
CA GLY A 128 9.34 -19.30 -5.22
C GLY A 128 9.09 -18.78 -6.63
N ASP A 129 7.83 -18.58 -7.03
CA ASP A 129 7.50 -18.02 -8.33
C ASP A 129 8.00 -16.57 -8.42
N LEU A 130 8.76 -16.25 -9.46
CA LEU A 130 9.28 -14.90 -9.68
C LEU A 130 8.21 -13.95 -10.25
N VAL A 131 7.24 -14.50 -10.98
CA VAL A 131 6.16 -13.77 -11.64
C VAL A 131 4.81 -14.42 -11.40
N ILE A 132 3.75 -13.59 -11.44
CA ILE A 132 2.35 -14.01 -11.27
C ILE A 132 1.52 -13.32 -12.36
N ASP A 133 0.56 -14.05 -12.94
CA ASP A 133 -0.38 -13.46 -13.88
C ASP A 133 -1.41 -12.60 -13.14
N ALA A 134 -1.62 -11.38 -13.61
CA ALA A 134 -2.48 -10.39 -13.01
C ALA A 134 -3.30 -9.62 -14.04
N MET A 135 -4.47 -9.16 -13.63
CA MET A 135 -5.28 -8.17 -14.34
C MET A 135 -5.18 -6.85 -13.60
N VAL A 136 -4.59 -5.84 -14.24
CA VAL A 136 -4.43 -4.50 -13.64
C VAL A 136 -5.75 -3.73 -13.78
N THR A 137 -6.49 -3.58 -12.68
CA THR A 137 -7.82 -2.94 -12.65
C THR A 137 -7.76 -1.42 -12.53
N ALA A 138 -6.64 -0.88 -12.08
CA ALA A 138 -6.35 0.55 -12.03
C ALA A 138 -4.84 0.79 -11.98
N THR A 139 -4.41 1.95 -12.47
CA THR A 139 -3.07 2.50 -12.23
C THR A 139 -3.21 3.72 -11.30
N LEU A 140 -2.48 3.69 -10.19
CA LEU A 140 -2.49 4.68 -9.13
C LEU A 140 -1.14 5.40 -9.17
N HIS A 141 -1.13 6.66 -9.56
CA HIS A 141 0.07 7.48 -9.51
C HIS A 141 0.18 8.12 -8.13
N VAL A 142 1.32 7.92 -7.49
CA VAL A 142 1.63 8.36 -6.14
C VAL A 142 2.80 9.34 -6.19
N ALA A 143 2.64 10.49 -5.54
CA ALA A 143 3.65 11.55 -5.50
C ALA A 143 3.86 12.01 -4.05
N PRO A 144 4.68 11.31 -3.25
CA PRO A 144 4.87 11.60 -1.83
C PRO A 144 5.27 13.07 -1.54
N GLU A 145 6.02 13.68 -2.45
CA GLU A 145 6.46 15.08 -2.38
C GLU A 145 5.32 16.11 -2.42
N GLN A 146 4.13 15.72 -2.90
CA GLN A 146 2.93 16.56 -2.90
C GLN A 146 2.16 16.50 -1.58
N PHE A 147 2.68 15.79 -0.56
CA PHE A 147 2.00 15.61 0.71
C PHE A 147 2.93 15.91 1.88
N CYS A 148 2.31 16.26 3.00
CA CYS A 148 2.97 16.27 4.29
C CYS A 148 2.00 15.82 5.39
N VAL A 149 2.55 15.47 6.53
CA VAL A 149 1.78 15.15 7.74
C VAL A 149 2.01 16.25 8.75
N VAL A 150 0.94 16.77 9.35
CA VAL A 150 1.02 17.72 10.46
C VAL A 150 0.31 17.15 11.68
N GLY A 151 1.09 16.81 12.71
CA GLY A 151 0.60 16.00 13.83
C GLY A 151 0.22 14.61 13.33
N ASP A 152 -1.09 14.36 13.24
CA ASP A 152 -1.69 13.15 12.70
C ASP A 152 -2.52 13.38 11.43
N THR A 153 -2.47 14.58 10.86
CA THR A 153 -3.32 14.99 9.74
C THR A 153 -2.56 14.90 8.43
N LEU A 154 -3.10 14.17 7.45
CA LEU A 154 -2.59 14.16 6.08
C LEU A 154 -2.97 15.44 5.36
N MET A 155 -1.98 16.13 4.82
CA MET A 155 -2.14 17.36 4.07
C MET A 155 -1.66 17.16 2.63
N ARG A 156 -2.38 17.69 1.66
CA ARG A 156 -1.92 17.84 0.28
C ARG A 156 -1.41 19.25 0.08
N CYS A 157 -0.27 19.36 -0.60
CA CYS A 157 0.35 20.61 -0.96
C CYS A 157 0.21 20.84 -2.46
N THR A 158 -0.38 21.97 -2.84
CA THR A 158 -0.52 22.42 -4.23
C THR A 158 0.03 23.84 -4.37
N CYS A 159 0.06 24.36 -5.60
CA CYS A 159 0.40 25.76 -5.86
C CYS A 159 -0.53 26.74 -5.14
N ASP A 160 -1.77 26.34 -4.89
CA ASP A 160 -2.82 27.17 -4.29
C ASP A 160 -2.83 27.09 -2.75
N GLY A 161 -1.98 26.25 -2.15
CA GLY A 161 -1.83 26.12 -0.71
C GLY A 161 -1.80 24.68 -0.20
N THR A 162 -1.94 24.54 1.12
CA THR A 162 -1.85 23.24 1.79
C THR A 162 -3.13 22.98 2.57
N PHE A 163 -3.78 21.85 2.30
CA PHE A 163 -5.09 21.52 2.87
C PHE A 163 -5.20 20.06 3.29
N PRO A 164 -6.00 19.75 4.33
CA PRO A 164 -6.22 18.39 4.79
C PRO A 164 -6.95 17.55 3.73
N VAL A 165 -6.51 16.31 3.53
CA VAL A 165 -7.10 15.37 2.57
C VAL A 165 -7.38 14.02 3.22
N SER A 166 -8.40 13.33 2.73
CA SER A 166 -8.77 12.02 3.27
C SER A 166 -7.78 10.94 2.82
N PRO A 167 -7.29 10.07 3.73
CA PRO A 167 -6.42 8.97 3.36
C PRO A 167 -7.13 7.82 2.63
N SER A 168 -8.46 7.77 2.66
CA SER A 168 -9.27 6.70 2.05
C SER A 168 -10.00 7.13 0.77
N GLY A 169 -9.79 8.37 0.32
CA GLY A 169 -10.52 8.97 -0.79
C GLY A 169 -9.61 9.62 -1.84
N SER A 170 -10.23 10.25 -2.85
CA SER A 170 -9.49 11.09 -3.79
C SER A 170 -8.88 12.27 -3.04
N ALA A 171 -7.55 12.38 -3.04
CA ALA A 171 -6.82 13.51 -2.48
C ALA A 171 -7.08 14.84 -3.22
N ALA A 172 -8.03 14.88 -4.16
CA ALA A 172 -8.37 16.06 -4.94
C ALA A 172 -9.21 17.09 -4.18
N ARG A 173 -9.83 16.74 -3.04
CA ARG A 173 -10.73 17.64 -2.31
C ARG A 173 -10.33 17.82 -0.85
N PRO A 174 -10.34 19.06 -0.32
CA PRO A 174 -10.19 19.31 1.10
C PRO A 174 -11.25 18.59 1.93
N VAL A 175 -10.88 18.11 3.11
CA VAL A 175 -11.79 17.50 4.09
C VAL A 175 -11.62 18.14 5.47
N SER A 176 -12.43 17.75 6.46
CA SER A 176 -12.17 18.16 7.84
C SER A 176 -10.88 17.54 8.36
N ARG A 177 -10.25 18.17 9.35
CA ARG A 177 -9.03 17.64 9.99
C ARG A 177 -9.25 16.24 10.56
N GLU A 178 -10.42 15.99 11.15
CA GLU A 178 -10.79 14.68 11.68
C GLU A 178 -10.84 13.59 10.60
N ALA A 179 -11.39 13.91 9.43
CA ALA A 179 -11.46 12.99 8.29
C ALA A 179 -10.12 12.79 7.57
N ALA A 180 -9.10 13.59 7.91
CA ALA A 180 -7.74 13.51 7.39
C ALA A 180 -6.76 12.82 8.38
N ARG A 181 -7.25 12.30 9.51
CA ARG A 181 -6.40 11.67 10.52
C ARG A 181 -5.80 10.35 10.03
N LEU A 182 -4.55 10.13 10.40
CA LEU A 182 -3.77 8.94 10.11
C LEU A 182 -3.50 8.14 11.38
N SER A 183 -3.37 6.83 11.24
CA SER A 183 -2.75 6.00 12.28
C SER A 183 -1.24 6.27 12.35
N ARG A 184 -0.62 6.02 13.50
CA ARG A 184 0.83 6.20 13.66
C ARG A 184 1.64 5.32 12.71
N ASP A 185 1.18 4.11 12.43
CA ASP A 185 1.88 3.18 11.55
C ASP A 185 1.90 3.70 10.10
N VAL A 186 0.79 4.27 9.63
CA VAL A 186 0.74 4.92 8.32
C VAL A 186 1.68 6.12 8.29
N ILE A 187 1.74 6.95 9.34
CA ILE A 187 2.66 8.09 9.38
C ILE A 187 4.13 7.64 9.23
N HIS A 188 4.53 6.55 9.89
CA HIS A 188 5.89 6.01 9.77
C HIS A 188 6.19 5.54 8.34
N VAL A 189 5.23 4.89 7.68
CA VAL A 189 5.37 4.49 6.28
C VAL A 189 5.50 5.71 5.37
N LEU A 190 4.64 6.71 5.54
CA LEU A 190 4.69 7.95 4.76
C LEU A 190 6.02 8.69 4.93
N ALA A 191 6.55 8.76 6.16
CA ALA A 191 7.88 9.31 6.41
C ALA A 191 8.98 8.53 5.67
N ALA A 192 8.90 7.19 5.66
CA ALA A 192 9.85 6.34 4.94
C ALA A 192 9.72 6.41 3.40
N LEU A 193 8.56 6.86 2.89
CA LEU A 193 8.32 7.18 1.49
C LEU A 193 8.80 8.60 1.11
N GLY A 194 9.21 9.41 2.10
CA GLY A 194 9.73 10.75 1.89
C GLY A 194 8.74 11.89 2.14
N CYS A 195 7.54 11.60 2.65
CA CYS A 195 6.63 12.65 3.09
C CYS A 195 7.22 13.42 4.28
N ALA A 196 7.14 14.75 4.25
CA ALA A 196 7.55 15.56 5.39
C ALA A 196 6.56 15.38 6.56
N VAL A 197 7.07 15.25 7.79
CA VAL A 197 6.26 15.13 9.01
C VAL A 197 6.60 16.27 9.97
N TYR A 198 5.58 17.03 10.37
CA TYR A 198 5.68 18.21 11.23
C TYR A 198 4.87 18.01 12.51
N PRO A 199 5.27 18.62 13.64
CA PRO A 199 4.46 18.61 14.86
C PRO A 199 3.17 19.43 14.69
N GLU A 200 2.14 19.11 15.49
CA GLU A 200 0.84 19.78 15.43
C GLU A 200 0.91 21.30 15.63
N SER A 201 1.87 21.79 16.41
CA SER A 201 2.11 23.22 16.64
C SER A 201 2.42 24.00 15.35
N GLN A 202 2.83 23.33 14.27
CA GLN A 202 3.13 23.95 12.98
C GLN A 202 1.94 24.00 12.02
N TYR A 203 0.75 23.55 12.41
CA TYR A 203 -0.42 23.53 11.52
C TYR A 203 -0.76 24.89 10.92
N GLY A 204 -0.80 25.95 11.73
CA GLY A 204 -1.07 27.31 11.26
C GLY A 204 -0.04 27.80 10.24
N VAL A 205 1.23 27.42 10.40
CA VAL A 205 2.33 27.80 9.50
C VAL A 205 2.25 27.03 8.19
N VAL A 206 2.03 25.71 8.26
CA VAL A 206 1.99 24.84 7.08
C VAL A 206 0.77 25.14 6.20
N SER A 207 -0.40 25.32 6.82
CA SER A 207 -1.66 25.62 6.12
C SER A 207 -1.70 26.99 5.44
N GLN A 208 -0.86 27.95 5.85
CA GLN A 208 -0.86 29.32 5.33
C GLN A 208 0.11 29.58 4.17
N GLY A 209 0.91 28.58 3.73
CA GLY A 209 1.77 28.82 2.56
C GLY A 209 2.96 27.90 2.36
N PHE A 210 2.97 26.68 2.90
CA PHE A 210 4.06 25.75 2.61
C PHE A 210 3.85 25.07 1.25
N CYS A 211 4.15 25.77 0.14
CA CYS A 211 4.26 25.14 -1.18
C CYS A 211 5.63 24.43 -1.23
N PRO A 212 5.70 23.09 -1.26
CA PRO A 212 6.96 22.35 -1.45
C PRO A 212 7.63 22.68 -2.78
N CYS A 213 6.90 23.32 -3.70
CA CYS A 213 7.34 23.99 -4.92
C CYS A 213 8.53 24.96 -4.69
N PHE A 214 8.70 25.49 -3.47
CA PHE A 214 9.80 26.40 -3.11
C PHE A 214 11.02 25.72 -2.48
N LYS A 215 11.04 24.40 -2.29
CA LYS A 215 12.21 23.68 -1.74
C LYS A 215 13.30 23.33 -2.77
N VAL A 216 13.29 23.96 -3.95
CA VAL A 216 14.41 23.89 -4.92
C VAL A 216 15.00 25.28 -5.16
N VAL A 217 15.34 26.02 -4.10
CA VAL A 217 16.38 27.06 -4.17
C VAL A 217 17.15 27.09 -2.85
N GLY A 218 18.37 26.56 -2.87
CA GLY A 218 19.42 26.86 -1.88
C GLY A 218 19.49 25.96 -0.65
N LEU A 219 20.26 24.87 -0.76
CA LEU A 219 21.48 24.61 0.02
C LEU A 219 22.26 23.47 -0.65
#